data_AF-A0A318UST3-F1
#
_entry.id   AF-A0A318UST3-F1
#
_cell.length_a   1.000
_cell.length_b   1.000
_cell.length_c   1.000
_cell.angle_alpha   90.00
_cell.angle_beta   90.00
_cell.angle_gamma   90.00
#
_symmetry.space_group_name_H-M   'P 1'
#
loop_
_entity.id
_entity.type
_entity.pdbx_description
1 polymer ?
#
loop_
_entity_poly.entity_id
_entity_poly.type
_entity_poly.pdbx_seq_one_letter_code
_entity_poly.pdbx_strand_id
1 'polypeptide(L)'
;MKKVTFLLSALLLVATSLFAQEDHKHGSPHGGDVKSAGTGFHMEAVVKDGMVMVYLLDGSEKTMSIAGATATATIQTADGKISKETLKTMGKDSFMYMLDKTKKYNKAIVTIKTNGKTASASFDLNKKADDHKDDDHHGAGHKH
;
A
#
# COMPACT_ATOMS: atom_id res chain seq x y z
N MET A 1 15.82 -36.80 45.35
CA MET A 1 16.53 -37.49 44.25
C MET A 1 15.70 -37.36 42.98
N LYS A 2 16.33 -36.89 41.90
CA LYS A 2 15.96 -36.95 40.45
C LYS A 2 14.57 -36.47 40.02
N LYS A 3 14.52 -35.22 39.51
CA LYS A 3 13.49 -34.69 38.61
C LYS A 3 13.76 -35.24 37.20
N VAL A 4 12.77 -35.80 36.53
CA VAL A 4 12.90 -36.21 35.12
C VAL A 4 12.15 -35.20 34.26
N THR A 5 12.93 -34.38 33.57
CA THR A 5 12.50 -33.42 32.56
C THR A 5 12.53 -34.10 31.20
N PHE A 6 11.40 -34.15 30.49
CA PHE A 6 11.39 -34.45 29.05
C PHE A 6 11.09 -33.16 28.28
N LEU A 7 12.14 -32.57 27.72
CA LEU A 7 12.08 -31.48 26.75
C LEU A 7 12.19 -32.13 25.37
N LEU A 8 11.08 -32.15 24.63
CA LEU A 8 11.07 -32.50 23.21
C LEU A 8 10.87 -31.19 22.42
N SER A 9 11.95 -30.47 22.17
CA SER A 9 11.96 -29.30 21.30
C SER A 9 12.02 -29.75 19.84
N ALA A 10 10.86 -29.88 19.20
CA ALA A 10 10.76 -29.94 17.75
C ALA A 10 10.85 -28.51 17.19
N LEU A 11 12.04 -28.11 16.76
CA LEU A 11 12.27 -26.84 16.07
C LEU A 11 11.80 -27.00 14.62
N LEU A 12 10.55 -26.62 14.34
CA LEU A 12 10.01 -26.56 13.00
C LEU A 12 10.57 -25.29 12.30
N LEU A 13 11.59 -25.45 11.45
CA LEU A 13 12.00 -24.39 10.52
C LEU A 13 10.89 -24.21 9.49
N VAL A 14 9.98 -23.28 9.74
CA VAL A 14 9.07 -22.79 8.71
C VAL A 14 9.91 -21.92 7.77
N ALA A 15 10.24 -22.46 6.60
CA ALA A 15 10.82 -21.69 5.51
C ALA A 15 9.82 -20.59 5.13
N THR A 16 10.08 -19.36 5.56
CA THR A 16 9.40 -18.20 4.99
C THR A 16 9.97 -18.01 3.59
N SER A 17 9.20 -18.40 2.56
CA SER A 17 9.49 -18.01 1.20
C SER A 17 9.61 -16.49 1.15
N LEU A 18 10.84 -16.01 0.98
CA LEU A 18 11.11 -14.64 0.57
C LEU A 18 10.58 -14.54 -0.85
N PHE A 19 9.35 -14.07 -1.00
CA PHE A 19 8.84 -13.68 -2.31
C PHE A 19 9.67 -12.48 -2.75
N ALA A 20 10.62 -12.73 -3.66
CA ALA A 20 11.26 -11.69 -4.43
C ALA A 20 10.14 -10.88 -5.09
N GLN A 21 10.08 -9.60 -4.75
CA GLN A 21 9.14 -8.67 -5.37
C GLN A 21 9.67 -8.40 -6.78
N GLU A 22 9.18 -9.16 -7.76
CA GLU A 22 9.46 -8.87 -9.17
C GLU A 22 8.94 -7.47 -9.47
N ASP A 23 9.85 -6.60 -9.92
CA ASP A 23 9.59 -5.20 -10.28
C ASP A 23 8.89 -5.16 -11.65
N HIS A 24 7.67 -5.69 -11.69
CA HIS A 24 6.78 -5.49 -12.83
C HIS A 24 6.26 -4.06 -12.75
N LYS A 25 6.30 -3.35 -13.88
CA LYS A 25 5.78 -2.00 -13.97
C LYS A 25 4.27 -2.05 -13.75
N HIS A 26 3.84 -1.81 -12.51
CA HIS A 26 2.43 -1.73 -12.16
C HIS A 26 1.78 -0.59 -12.95
N GLY A 27 0.67 -0.87 -13.61
CA GLY A 27 -0.27 0.14 -14.05
C GLY A 27 -0.76 0.92 -12.83
N SER A 28 -0.80 2.25 -12.97
CA SER A 28 -1.26 3.17 -11.93
C SER A 28 -2.50 3.92 -12.43
N PRO A 29 -3.70 3.32 -12.32
CA PRO A 29 -4.93 3.88 -12.90
C PRO A 29 -5.26 5.31 -12.43
N HIS A 30 -4.76 5.72 -11.27
CA HIS A 30 -5.01 7.04 -10.67
C HIS A 30 -3.72 7.86 -10.46
N GLY A 31 -2.57 7.40 -10.98
CA GLY A 31 -1.29 8.08 -10.87
C GLY A 31 -0.64 8.01 -9.48
N GLY A 32 -1.02 7.02 -8.65
CA GLY A 32 -0.44 6.74 -7.34
C GLY A 32 0.67 5.68 -7.32
N ASP A 33 1.19 5.40 -6.13
CA ASP A 33 2.09 4.27 -5.88
C ASP A 33 1.27 2.99 -5.73
N VAL A 34 1.60 1.97 -6.52
CA VAL A 34 0.93 0.67 -6.49
C VAL A 34 1.79 -0.35 -5.76
N LYS A 35 1.14 -1.13 -4.88
CA LYS A 35 1.78 -2.18 -4.09
C LYS A 35 0.90 -3.42 -4.06
N SER A 36 1.50 -4.59 -4.19
CA SER A 36 0.81 -5.85 -3.90
C SER A 36 0.31 -5.87 -2.45
N ALA A 37 -0.91 -6.36 -2.26
CA ALA A 37 -1.64 -6.26 -1.00
C ALA A 37 -2.24 -7.61 -0.58
N GLY A 38 -1.41 -8.65 -0.55
CA GLY A 38 -1.81 -10.03 -0.35
C GLY A 38 -2.05 -10.77 -1.67
N THR A 39 -2.63 -11.97 -1.61
CA THR A 39 -2.82 -12.82 -2.80
C THR A 39 -3.95 -12.29 -3.68
N GLY A 40 -3.60 -11.84 -4.89
CA GLY A 40 -4.57 -11.42 -5.91
C GLY A 40 -5.16 -10.02 -5.72
N PHE A 41 -4.58 -9.21 -4.83
CA PHE A 41 -4.95 -7.81 -4.65
C PHE A 41 -3.74 -6.91 -4.79
N HIS A 42 -3.97 -5.73 -5.33
CA HIS A 42 -3.06 -4.60 -5.23
C HIS A 42 -3.78 -3.43 -4.54
N MET A 43 -3.01 -2.49 -4.02
CA MET A 43 -3.52 -1.22 -3.57
C MET A 43 -2.75 -0.11 -4.24
N GLU A 44 -3.46 0.93 -4.64
CA GLU A 44 -2.88 2.17 -5.12
C GLU A 44 -3.13 3.26 -4.09
N ALA A 45 -2.08 4.01 -3.74
CA ALA A 45 -2.19 5.18 -2.89
C ALA A 45 -1.82 6.45 -3.66
N VAL A 46 -2.72 7.43 -3.64
CA VAL A 46 -2.49 8.77 -4.18
C VAL A 46 -2.38 9.74 -3.01
N VAL A 47 -1.24 10.42 -2.90
CA VAL A 47 -1.00 11.45 -1.87
C VAL A 47 -1.00 12.81 -2.55
N LYS A 48 -2.03 13.61 -2.30
CA LYS A 48 -2.17 14.93 -2.92
C LYS A 48 -2.92 15.88 -1.99
N ASP A 49 -2.49 17.14 -1.93
CA ASP A 49 -3.17 18.22 -1.19
C ASP A 49 -3.43 17.94 0.31
N GLY A 50 -2.58 17.12 0.94
CA GLY A 50 -2.73 16.69 2.33
C GLY A 50 -3.79 15.59 2.52
N MET A 51 -4.15 14.89 1.45
CA MET A 51 -5.06 13.76 1.44
C MET A 51 -4.31 12.49 1.04
N VAL A 52 -4.61 11.38 1.70
CA VAL A 52 -4.25 10.04 1.25
C VAL A 52 -5.52 9.39 0.72
N MET A 53 -5.57 9.15 -0.58
CA MET A 53 -6.61 8.34 -1.22
C MET A 53 -6.06 6.95 -1.47
N VAL A 54 -6.87 5.92 -1.24
CA VAL A 54 -6.49 4.52 -1.43
C VAL A 54 -7.55 3.81 -2.23
N TYR A 55 -7.10 3.07 -3.24
CA TYR A 55 -7.93 2.24 -4.12
C TYR A 55 -7.55 0.78 -3.92
N LEU A 56 -8.56 -0.09 -3.88
CA LEU A 56 -8.35 -1.53 -3.97
C LEU A 56 -8.38 -1.95 -5.44
N LEU A 57 -7.36 -2.68 -5.87
CA LEU A 57 -7.24 -3.20 -7.22
C LEU A 57 -7.21 -4.74 -7.20
N ASP A 58 -7.63 -5.35 -8.31
CA ASP A 58 -7.54 -6.80 -8.50
C ASP A 58 -6.13 -7.25 -8.94
N GLY A 59 -5.98 -8.54 -9.25
CA GLY A 59 -4.73 -9.14 -9.71
C GLY A 59 -4.25 -8.61 -11.07
N SER A 60 -5.10 -7.92 -11.81
CA SER A 60 -4.80 -7.25 -13.08
C SER A 60 -4.75 -5.73 -12.93
N GLU A 61 -4.61 -5.24 -11.70
CA GLU A 61 -4.51 -3.81 -11.34
C GLU A 61 -5.73 -2.97 -11.75
N LYS A 62 -6.88 -3.63 -11.97
CA LYS A 62 -8.13 -2.92 -12.24
C LYS A 62 -8.81 -2.51 -10.93
N THR A 63 -9.31 -1.29 -10.89
CA THR A 63 -10.04 -0.75 -9.74
C THR A 63 -11.29 -1.56 -9.42
N MET A 64 -11.42 -1.90 -8.13
CA MET A 64 -12.54 -2.64 -7.57
C MET A 64 -13.52 -1.70 -6.86
N SER A 65 -14.79 -2.13 -6.77
CA SER A 65 -15.78 -1.49 -5.90
C SER A 65 -15.44 -1.73 -4.43
N ILE A 66 -15.66 -0.73 -3.58
CA ILE A 66 -15.47 -0.81 -2.13
C ILE A 66 -16.79 -0.98 -1.35
N ALA A 67 -17.87 -1.36 -2.04
CA ALA A 67 -19.16 -1.61 -1.39
C ALA A 67 -19.02 -2.67 -0.29
N GLY A 68 -19.41 -2.32 0.94
CA GLY A 68 -19.29 -3.20 2.12
C GLY A 68 -17.86 -3.39 2.64
N ALA A 69 -16.86 -2.76 2.03
CA ALA A 69 -15.49 -2.80 2.50
C ALA A 69 -15.24 -1.73 3.59
N THR A 70 -14.26 -1.98 4.44
CA THR A 70 -13.78 -1.02 5.44
C THR A 70 -12.28 -0.88 5.36
N ALA A 71 -11.75 0.30 5.70
CA ALA A 71 -10.33 0.58 5.63
C ALA A 71 -9.82 1.31 6.88
N THR A 72 -8.62 0.93 7.32
CA THR A 72 -7.87 1.65 8.36
C THR A 72 -6.44 1.91 7.89
N ALA A 73 -5.83 2.99 8.35
CA ALA A 73 -4.41 3.26 8.16
C ALA A 73 -3.71 3.40 9.52
N THR A 74 -2.60 2.68 9.68
CA THR A 74 -1.61 2.98 10.72
C THR A 74 -0.62 3.98 10.14
N ILE A 75 -0.65 5.21 10.63
CA ILE A 75 0.12 6.33 10.09
C ILE A 75 1.29 6.62 11.03
N GLN A 76 2.49 6.75 10.45
CA GLN A 76 3.70 7.13 11.15
C GLN A 76 4.11 8.56 10.75
N THR A 77 4.19 9.45 11.73
CA THR A 77 4.72 10.81 11.54
C THR A 77 6.25 10.80 11.51
N ALA A 78 6.86 11.89 11.02
CA ALA A 78 8.31 12.02 10.91
C ALA A 78 9.05 11.96 12.26
N ASP A 79 8.39 12.33 13.36
CA ASP A 79 8.89 12.20 14.74
C ASP A 79 8.72 10.77 15.30
N GLY A 80 8.26 9.82 14.49
CA GLY A 80 8.11 8.41 14.85
C GLY A 80 6.83 8.05 15.57
N LYS A 81 5.94 9.01 15.88
CA LYS A 81 4.64 8.70 16.50
C LYS A 81 3.76 7.91 15.54
N ILE A 82 2.96 7.01 16.10
CA ILE A 82 2.05 6.13 15.36
C ILE A 82 0.62 6.41 15.81
N SER A 83 -0.30 6.56 14.86
CA SER A 83 -1.74 6.56 15.11
C SER A 83 -2.45 5.56 14.20
N LYS A 84 -3.66 5.14 14.59
CA LYS A 84 -4.52 4.29 13.77
C LYS A 84 -5.80 5.04 13.45
N GLU A 85 -6.05 5.20 12.17
CA GLU A 85 -7.14 6.03 11.64
C GLU A 85 -8.08 5.16 10.81
N THR A 86 -9.38 5.42 10.92
CA THR A 86 -10.38 4.86 10.00
C THR A 86 -10.46 5.75 8.77
N LEU A 87 -10.34 5.16 7.59
CA LEU A 87 -10.51 5.89 6.33
C LEU A 87 -11.99 6.00 5.99
N LYS A 88 -12.39 7.15 5.47
CA LYS A 88 -13.76 7.41 5.01
C LYS A 88 -13.90 6.94 3.57
N THR A 89 -15.07 6.46 3.18
CA THR A 89 -15.34 6.20 1.77
C THR A 89 -15.44 7.52 0.99
N MET A 90 -14.96 7.50 -0.24
CA MET A 90 -15.09 8.60 -1.20
C MET A 90 -15.48 8.01 -2.55
N GLY A 91 -16.72 8.27 -2.97
CA GLY A 91 -17.28 7.62 -4.14
C GLY A 91 -17.48 6.11 -3.93
N LYS A 92 -17.34 5.35 -5.02
CA LYS A 92 -17.68 3.91 -5.10
C LYS A 92 -16.47 2.97 -4.96
N ASP A 93 -15.26 3.52 -5.06
CA ASP A 93 -14.02 2.77 -5.29
C ASP A 93 -12.83 3.24 -4.45
N SER A 94 -12.98 4.31 -3.65
CA SER A 94 -11.85 4.88 -2.92
C SER A 94 -12.12 5.15 -1.44
N PHE A 95 -11.05 5.08 -0.66
CA PHE A 95 -10.99 5.44 0.74
C PHE A 95 -10.09 6.65 0.93
N MET A 96 -10.41 7.54 1.86
CA MET A 96 -9.71 8.80 2.10
C MET A 96 -9.39 9.00 3.58
N TYR A 97 -8.20 9.55 3.84
CA TYR A 97 -7.88 10.22 5.11
C TYR A 97 -7.24 11.59 4.85
N MET A 98 -7.61 12.59 5.65
CA MET A 98 -7.02 13.93 5.63
C MET A 98 -5.87 14.00 6.63
N LEU A 99 -4.66 14.24 6.12
CA LEU A 99 -3.48 14.48 6.92
C LEU A 99 -3.52 15.90 7.52
N ASP A 100 -2.97 16.03 8.73
CA ASP A 100 -2.71 17.32 9.33
C ASP A 100 -1.54 17.97 8.61
N LYS A 101 -1.82 19.04 7.85
CA LYS A 101 -0.84 19.75 7.03
C LYS A 101 0.29 20.40 7.84
N THR A 102 0.15 20.50 9.16
CA THR A 102 1.21 21.01 10.05
C THR A 102 2.26 19.95 10.39
N LYS A 103 1.97 18.67 10.09
CA LYS A 103 2.85 17.53 10.39
C LYS A 103 3.53 17.01 9.14
N LYS A 104 4.67 16.34 9.35
CA LYS A 104 5.36 15.56 8.33
C LYS A 104 5.12 14.07 8.60
N TYR A 105 5.07 13.28 7.54
CA TYR A 105 4.71 11.87 7.58
C TYR A 105 5.77 11.03 6.87
N ASN A 106 6.05 9.85 7.43
CA ASN A 106 6.96 8.89 6.82
C ASN A 106 6.19 7.85 6.03
N LYS A 107 5.16 7.25 6.63
CA LYS A 107 4.55 6.02 6.12
C LYS A 107 3.09 5.89 6.54
N ALA A 108 2.30 5.22 5.71
CA ALA A 108 1.00 4.67 6.07
C ALA A 108 0.95 3.18 5.73
N ILE A 109 0.55 2.37 6.71
CA ILE A 109 0.18 0.97 6.47
C ILE A 109 -1.33 0.91 6.38
N VAL A 110 -1.85 0.65 5.19
CA VAL A 110 -3.29 0.59 4.94
C VAL A 110 -3.74 -0.85 4.98
N THR A 111 -4.86 -1.09 5.65
CA THR A 111 -5.53 -2.38 5.72
C THR A 111 -6.97 -2.23 5.26
N ILE A 112 -7.36 -2.97 4.24
CA ILE A 112 -8.72 -3.02 3.70
C ILE A 112 -9.31 -4.40 3.98
N LYS A 113 -10.51 -4.43 4.57
CA LYS A 113 -11.31 -5.64 4.73
C LYS A 113 -12.45 -5.62 3.73
N THR A 114 -12.56 -6.63 2.90
CA THR A 114 -13.62 -6.78 1.90
C THR A 114 -13.97 -8.26 1.72
N ASN A 115 -15.26 -8.61 1.66
CA ASN A 115 -15.74 -9.98 1.46
C ASN A 115 -15.05 -11.03 2.37
N GLY A 116 -14.81 -10.68 3.64
CA GLY A 116 -14.11 -11.54 4.61
C GLY A 116 -12.60 -11.70 4.39
N LYS A 117 -12.03 -11.12 3.32
CA LYS A 117 -10.60 -11.07 3.04
C LYS A 117 -9.98 -9.78 3.58
N THR A 118 -8.69 -9.83 3.86
CA THR A 118 -7.89 -8.67 4.27
C THR A 118 -6.78 -8.46 3.25
N ALA A 119 -6.68 -7.24 2.74
CA ALA A 119 -5.57 -6.75 1.95
C ALA A 119 -4.79 -5.73 2.78
N SER A 120 -3.47 -5.70 2.69
CA SER A 120 -2.64 -4.74 3.43
C SER A 120 -1.39 -4.36 2.66
N ALA A 121 -1.06 -3.07 2.63
CA ALA A 121 0.12 -2.54 1.96
C ALA A 121 0.70 -1.33 2.72
N SER A 122 2.01 -1.10 2.55
CA SER A 122 2.75 0.02 3.15
C SER A 122 3.13 1.03 2.07
N PHE A 123 2.82 2.29 2.30
CA PHE A 123 3.10 3.41 1.39
C PHE A 123 3.97 4.45 2.08
N ASP A 124 4.96 4.96 1.36
CA ASP A 124 5.77 6.08 1.81
C ASP A 124 5.01 7.39 1.58
N LEU A 125 4.82 8.19 2.63
CA LEU A 125 4.11 9.47 2.57
C LEU A 125 5.06 10.67 2.38
N ASN A 126 6.36 10.41 2.32
CA ASN A 126 7.40 11.41 2.11
C ASN A 126 7.87 11.48 0.64
N LYS A 127 7.42 10.57 -0.23
CA LYS A 127 7.68 10.66 -1.66
C LYS A 127 6.94 11.86 -2.22
N LYS A 128 7.66 12.71 -2.97
CA LYS A 128 7.01 13.73 -3.78
C LYS A 128 6.19 13.02 -4.85
N ALA A 129 5.01 13.54 -5.19
CA ALA A 129 4.30 13.07 -6.37
C ALA A 129 5.28 13.14 -7.54
N ASP A 130 5.49 12.02 -8.23
CA ASP A 130 6.28 12.04 -9.45
C ASP A 130 5.50 12.93 -10.42
N ASP A 131 6.05 14.12 -10.67
CA ASP A 131 5.62 14.93 -11.80
C ASP A 131 5.87 14.06 -13.03
N HIS A 132 4.83 13.39 -13.51
CA HIS A 132 4.81 12.82 -14.85
C HIS A 132 5.03 14.00 -15.80
N LYS A 133 6.30 14.27 -16.10
CA LYS A 133 6.67 14.94 -17.33
C LYS A 133 6.28 13.94 -18.41
N ASP A 134 5.23 14.30 -19.13
CA ASP A 134 4.99 13.78 -20.45
C ASP A 134 6.29 13.99 -21.23
N ASP A 135 7.08 12.93 -21.38
CA ASP A 135 8.20 12.93 -22.30
C ASP A 135 7.58 12.91 -23.70
N ASP A 136 7.26 14.11 -24.19
CA ASP A 136 6.98 14.42 -25.57
C ASP A 136 8.14 13.88 -26.42
N HIS A 137 8.01 12.65 -26.89
CA HIS A 137 8.85 12.09 -27.95
C HIS A 137 8.49 12.76 -29.29
N HIS A 138 8.75 14.06 -29.40
CA HIS A 138 8.99 14.70 -30.69
C HIS A 138 10.40 14.32 -31.16
N GLY A 139 10.50 13.15 -31.78
CA GLY A 139 11.66 12.75 -32.56
C GLY A 139 11.81 13.61 -33.82
N ALA A 140 12.32 14.83 -33.65
CA ALA A 140 12.90 15.63 -34.73
C ALA A 140 14.43 15.54 -34.67
N GLY A 141 15.04 14.98 -35.71
CA GLY A 141 16.49 14.92 -35.89
C GLY A 141 16.85 14.01 -37.08
N HIS A 142 16.72 14.50 -38.31
CA HIS A 142 17.80 15.07 -39.13
C HIS A 142 18.96 14.12 -39.49
N LYS A 143 18.95 13.77 -40.80
CA LYS A 143 20.06 13.72 -41.77
C LYS A 143 21.35 12.98 -41.39
N HIS A 144 21.69 11.97 -42.20
CA HIS A 144 22.90 11.96 -43.01
C HIS A 144 22.59 11.36 -44.38
#